data_AF-A0A9E3RWU8-F1
#
_entry.id   AF-A0A9E3RWU8-F1
#
_cell.length_a   1.000
_cell.length_b   1.000
_cell.length_c   1.000
_cell.angle_alpha   90.00
_cell.angle_beta   90.00
_cell.angle_gamma   90.00
#
_symmetry.space_group_name_H-M   'P 1'
#
loop_
_entity.id
_entity.type
_entity.pdbx_description
1 polymer ?
#
loop_
_entity_poly.entity_id
_entity_poly.type
_entity_poly.pdbx_seq_one_letter_code
_entity_poly.pdbx_strand_id
1 'polypeptide(L)'
;MDRSEAESRFTEANECYLQGEYSRALDILLDLERAFPDNHRIIKAKAQTLFKIGRHQEALHLCDRLLIEFGYEKARLFRDRIASEMGHEDTPARPIPAGPPALPTSDDSPADVEEGEEEPQQPKQRRFQIKPVRLAILVSLIIGMYFGRVPYWLGGGLIVAYFLIKLAMRAAIYRLFTIPFKLKGKALEDATVELHGFEWTEKPATVPDDDEDEEAKKPRAPLRYAWIEVTITPLVRSRGFTHWEPGELMLASANEKFRGLDDLDKCHRILTVKFITDGQEQDDEGYKVHGPQRLKLLAGLPEGETEFKFVYYTEVFGTISLHE
;
A
#
# COMPACT_ATOMS: atom_id res chain seq x y z
N MET A 1 -17.48 0.30 -26.50
CA MET A 1 -17.58 0.78 -25.10
C MET A 1 -16.77 2.06 -25.03
N ASP A 2 -17.31 3.13 -24.45
CA ASP A 2 -16.50 4.34 -24.21
C ASP A 2 -15.58 4.13 -22.99
N ARG A 3 -14.50 4.92 -22.87
CA ARG A 3 -13.62 4.89 -21.69
C ARG A 3 -14.36 5.22 -20.39
N SER A 4 -15.28 6.20 -20.41
CA SER A 4 -16.10 6.55 -19.24
C SER A 4 -17.05 5.41 -18.85
N GLU A 5 -17.62 4.74 -19.86
CA GLU A 5 -18.46 3.55 -19.68
C GLU A 5 -17.65 2.38 -19.09
N ALA A 6 -16.41 2.17 -19.56
CA ALA A 6 -15.52 1.12 -19.08
C ALA A 6 -15.07 1.35 -17.63
N GLU A 7 -14.69 2.58 -17.27
CA GLU A 7 -14.35 2.95 -15.89
C GLU A 7 -15.57 2.80 -14.96
N SER A 8 -16.79 3.08 -15.43
CA SER A 8 -18.04 2.82 -14.70
C SER A 8 -18.33 1.32 -14.51
N ARG A 9 -18.21 0.49 -15.56
CA ARG A 9 -18.41 -0.97 -15.45
C ARG A 9 -17.34 -1.64 -14.60
N PHE A 10 -16.09 -1.18 -14.67
CA PHE A 10 -15.02 -1.67 -13.80
C PHE A 10 -15.31 -1.33 -12.33
N THR A 11 -15.95 -0.19 -12.06
CA THR A 11 -16.43 0.14 -10.71
C THR A 11 -17.55 -0.82 -10.27
N GLU A 12 -18.55 -1.10 -11.13
CA GLU A 12 -19.62 -2.08 -10.84
C GLU A 12 -19.06 -3.49 -10.56
N ALA A 13 -18.07 -3.96 -11.33
CA ALA A 13 -17.42 -5.25 -11.11
C ALA A 13 -16.73 -5.33 -9.74
N ASN A 14 -16.07 -4.26 -9.30
CA ASN A 14 -15.47 -4.18 -7.96
C ASN A 14 -16.53 -4.14 -6.85
N GLU A 15 -17.66 -3.45 -7.06
CA GLU A 15 -18.79 -3.47 -6.11
C GLU A 15 -19.41 -4.89 -6.00
N CYS A 16 -19.58 -5.60 -7.11
CA CYS A 16 -20.03 -7.00 -7.12
C CYS A 16 -19.03 -7.92 -6.40
N TYR A 17 -17.73 -7.76 -6.63
CA TYR A 17 -16.68 -8.52 -5.93
C TYR A 17 -16.70 -8.28 -4.41
N LEU A 18 -16.89 -7.03 -3.97
CA LEU A 18 -17.01 -6.66 -2.56
C LEU A 18 -18.30 -7.19 -1.90
N GLN A 19 -19.36 -7.37 -2.68
CA GLN A 19 -20.62 -8.00 -2.24
C GLN A 19 -20.58 -9.53 -2.24
N GLY A 20 -19.52 -10.14 -2.80
CA GLY A 20 -19.39 -11.59 -2.96
C GLY A 20 -20.09 -12.15 -4.20
N GLU A 21 -20.64 -11.31 -5.08
CA GLU A 21 -21.24 -11.68 -6.37
C GLU A 21 -20.13 -11.97 -7.42
N TYR A 22 -19.19 -12.87 -7.09
CA TYR A 22 -17.99 -13.12 -7.90
C TYR A 22 -18.29 -13.57 -9.34
N SER A 23 -19.36 -14.34 -9.55
CA SER A 23 -19.80 -14.74 -10.90
C SER A 23 -20.17 -13.53 -11.77
N ARG A 24 -21.00 -12.63 -11.24
CA ARG A 24 -21.39 -11.39 -11.94
C ARG A 24 -20.21 -10.44 -12.13
N ALA A 25 -19.31 -10.34 -11.14
CA ALA A 25 -18.07 -9.59 -11.30
C ALA A 25 -17.22 -10.13 -12.46
N LEU A 26 -17.12 -11.47 -12.59
CA LEU A 26 -16.40 -12.12 -13.68
C LEU A 26 -17.04 -11.85 -15.05
N ASP A 27 -18.38 -11.91 -15.16
CA ASP A 27 -19.08 -11.62 -16.42
C ASP A 27 -18.81 -10.17 -16.91
N ILE A 28 -18.87 -9.19 -16.00
CA ILE A 28 -18.56 -7.79 -16.32
C ILE A 28 -17.08 -7.63 -16.73
N LEU A 29 -16.16 -8.33 -16.05
CA LEU A 29 -14.74 -8.30 -16.37
C LEU A 29 -14.40 -8.97 -17.71
N LEU A 30 -15.14 -10.01 -18.12
CA LEU A 30 -15.02 -10.62 -19.45
C LEU A 30 -15.50 -9.68 -20.56
N ASP A 31 -16.59 -8.94 -20.36
CA ASP A 31 -17.05 -7.92 -21.31
C ASP A 31 -16.11 -6.71 -21.39
N LEU A 32 -15.44 -6.36 -20.29
CA LEU A 32 -14.39 -5.35 -20.25
C LEU A 32 -13.12 -5.81 -20.98
N GLU A 33 -12.68 -7.05 -20.78
CA GLU A 33 -11.52 -7.65 -21.45
C GLU A 33 -11.75 -7.75 -22.97
N ARG A 34 -12.96 -8.10 -23.43
CA ARG A 34 -13.35 -8.06 -24.86
C ARG A 34 -13.22 -6.67 -25.48
N ALA A 35 -13.39 -5.60 -24.70
CA ALA A 35 -13.28 -4.22 -25.16
C ALA A 35 -11.87 -3.64 -25.02
N PHE A 36 -11.08 -4.14 -24.06
CA PHE A 36 -9.74 -3.65 -23.70
C PHE A 36 -8.82 -4.84 -23.30
N PRO A 37 -8.37 -5.65 -24.28
CA PRO A 37 -7.70 -6.94 -24.03
C PRO A 37 -6.35 -6.83 -23.31
N ASP A 38 -5.72 -5.66 -23.37
CA ASP A 38 -4.36 -5.39 -22.90
C ASP A 38 -4.33 -4.48 -21.65
N ASN A 39 -5.46 -4.40 -20.94
CA ASN A 39 -5.54 -3.63 -19.70
C ASN A 39 -5.23 -4.51 -18.48
N HIS A 40 -3.98 -4.44 -18.01
CA HIS A 40 -3.51 -5.18 -16.83
C HIS A 40 -4.43 -5.08 -15.60
N ARG A 41 -5.17 -3.97 -15.42
CA ARG A 41 -6.10 -3.80 -14.28
C ARG A 41 -7.32 -4.71 -14.38
N ILE A 42 -7.84 -4.89 -15.60
CA ILE A 42 -8.95 -5.81 -15.88
C ILE A 42 -8.47 -7.26 -15.72
N ILE A 43 -7.30 -7.60 -16.30
CA ILE A 43 -6.70 -8.94 -16.18
C ILE A 43 -6.44 -9.32 -14.72
N LYS A 44 -5.88 -8.39 -13.91
CA LYS A 44 -5.66 -8.57 -12.47
C LYS A 44 -6.96 -8.80 -11.69
N ALA A 45 -7.98 -7.96 -11.90
CA ALA A 45 -9.27 -8.12 -11.24
C ALA A 45 -9.95 -9.45 -11.63
N LYS A 46 -9.82 -9.87 -12.90
CA LYS A 46 -10.31 -11.15 -13.41
C LYS A 46 -9.61 -12.33 -12.73
N ALA A 47 -8.27 -12.30 -12.60
CA ALA A 47 -7.50 -13.32 -11.89
C ALA A 47 -7.90 -13.43 -10.41
N GLN A 48 -8.05 -12.29 -9.72
CA GLN A 48 -8.52 -12.26 -8.33
C GLN A 48 -9.95 -12.80 -8.17
N THR A 49 -10.83 -12.54 -9.14
CA THR A 49 -12.22 -13.04 -9.14
C THR A 49 -12.28 -14.54 -9.42
N LEU A 50 -11.54 -15.06 -10.41
CA LEU A 50 -11.44 -16.48 -10.71
C LEU A 50 -10.91 -17.29 -9.52
N PHE A 51 -9.89 -16.77 -8.83
CA PHE A 51 -9.37 -17.33 -7.59
C PHE A 51 -10.46 -17.44 -6.50
N LYS A 52 -11.30 -16.41 -6.32
CA LYS A 52 -12.44 -16.48 -5.37
C LYS A 52 -13.58 -17.42 -5.78
N ILE A 53 -13.63 -17.85 -7.04
CA ILE A 53 -14.58 -18.86 -7.54
C ILE A 53 -13.99 -20.30 -7.42
N GLY A 54 -12.71 -20.44 -7.06
CA GLY A 54 -12.00 -21.72 -7.08
C GLY A 54 -11.44 -22.13 -8.45
N ARG A 55 -11.43 -21.22 -9.43
CA ARG A 55 -10.86 -21.46 -10.78
C ARG A 55 -9.36 -21.15 -10.80
N HIS A 56 -8.63 -21.80 -9.90
CA HIS A 56 -7.21 -21.56 -9.62
C HIS A 56 -6.32 -21.66 -10.87
N GLN A 57 -6.53 -22.66 -11.72
CA GLN A 57 -5.71 -22.86 -12.93
C GLN A 57 -5.82 -21.70 -13.94
N GLU A 58 -6.99 -21.09 -14.07
CA GLU A 58 -7.19 -19.92 -14.94
C GLU A 58 -6.65 -18.65 -14.30
N ALA A 59 -6.75 -18.52 -12.97
CA ALA A 59 -6.11 -17.43 -12.23
C ALA A 59 -4.57 -17.47 -12.38
N LEU A 60 -3.95 -18.66 -12.31
CA LEU A 60 -2.52 -18.86 -12.58
C LEU A 60 -2.13 -18.39 -14.00
N HIS A 61 -2.85 -18.85 -15.03
CA HIS A 61 -2.56 -18.45 -16.42
C HIS A 61 -2.67 -16.93 -16.64
N LEU A 62 -3.59 -16.25 -15.96
CA LEU A 62 -3.66 -14.77 -16.01
C LEU A 62 -2.54 -14.09 -15.22
N CYS A 63 -2.00 -14.72 -14.17
CA CYS A 63 -0.83 -14.21 -13.47
C CYS A 63 0.45 -14.35 -14.30
N ASP A 64 0.65 -15.49 -14.96
CA ASP A 64 1.79 -15.67 -15.89
C ASP A 64 1.65 -14.74 -17.11
N ARG A 65 0.43 -14.51 -17.62
CA ARG A 65 0.16 -13.45 -18.62
C ARG A 65 0.57 -12.06 -18.12
N LEU A 66 0.20 -11.71 -16.88
CA LEU A 66 0.57 -10.43 -16.25
C LEU A 66 2.08 -10.26 -16.04
N LEU A 67 2.82 -11.35 -15.80
CA LEU A 67 4.28 -11.32 -15.68
C LEU A 67 4.94 -11.14 -17.06
N ILE A 68 4.54 -11.94 -18.05
CA ILE A 68 5.20 -12.00 -19.36
C ILE A 68 4.85 -10.79 -20.24
N GLU A 69 3.57 -10.39 -20.32
CA GLU A 69 3.13 -9.31 -21.23
C GLU A 69 3.20 -7.92 -20.59
N PHE A 70 3.19 -7.80 -19.26
CA PHE A 70 3.07 -6.53 -18.55
C PHE A 70 4.13 -6.29 -17.47
N GLY A 71 5.10 -7.19 -17.29
CA GLY A 71 6.17 -7.06 -16.29
C GLY A 71 5.68 -6.95 -14.84
N TYR A 72 4.44 -7.37 -14.55
CA TYR A 72 3.78 -7.03 -13.29
C TYR A 72 4.20 -7.98 -12.16
N GLU A 73 5.39 -7.77 -11.58
CA GLU A 73 5.97 -8.62 -10.51
C GLU A 73 5.04 -8.89 -9.32
N LYS A 74 4.10 -7.99 -8.99
CA LYS A 74 3.07 -8.24 -7.97
C LYS A 74 2.14 -9.42 -8.30
N ALA A 75 2.06 -9.86 -9.57
CA ALA A 75 1.39 -11.10 -9.97
C ALA A 75 2.19 -12.36 -9.59
N ARG A 76 3.52 -12.30 -9.42
CA ARG A 76 4.34 -13.43 -8.95
C ARG A 76 3.94 -13.83 -7.54
N LEU A 77 3.89 -12.87 -6.62
CA LEU A 77 3.40 -13.09 -5.25
C LEU A 77 1.97 -13.66 -5.22
N PHE A 78 1.11 -13.24 -6.14
CA PHE A 78 -0.26 -13.75 -6.22
C PHE A 78 -0.34 -15.16 -6.82
N ARG A 79 0.46 -15.46 -7.86
CA ARG A 79 0.60 -16.78 -8.46
C ARG A 79 1.16 -17.80 -7.47
N ASP A 80 2.25 -17.44 -6.80
CA ASP A 80 2.96 -18.31 -5.87
C ASP A 80 2.07 -18.60 -4.64
N ARG A 81 1.21 -17.64 -4.23
CA ARG A 81 0.10 -17.87 -3.29
C ARG A 81 -0.93 -18.87 -3.83
N ILE A 82 -1.44 -18.69 -5.05
CA ILE A 82 -2.44 -19.62 -5.65
C ILE A 82 -1.85 -21.04 -5.72
N ALA A 83 -0.56 -21.18 -6.06
CA ALA A 83 0.14 -22.44 -6.07
C ALA A 83 0.28 -23.07 -4.67
N SER A 84 0.52 -22.27 -3.62
CA SER A 84 0.56 -22.78 -2.24
C SER A 84 -0.81 -23.26 -1.74
N GLU A 85 -1.90 -22.55 -2.07
CA GLU A 85 -3.25 -22.98 -1.70
C GLU A 85 -3.66 -24.27 -2.43
N MET A 86 -3.34 -24.40 -3.74
CA MET A 86 -3.51 -25.64 -4.51
C MET A 86 -2.66 -26.81 -3.95
N GLY A 87 -1.44 -26.53 -3.48
CA GLY A 87 -0.52 -27.54 -2.95
C GLY A 87 -0.96 -28.22 -1.65
N HIS A 88 -2.05 -27.76 -1.03
CA HIS A 88 -2.60 -28.32 0.20
C HIS A 88 -3.77 -29.29 0.02
N GLU A 89 -4.37 -29.41 -1.18
CA GLU A 89 -5.53 -30.29 -1.39
C GLU A 89 -5.16 -31.73 -1.81
N ASP A 90 -3.95 -31.97 -2.34
CA ASP A 90 -3.52 -33.27 -2.90
C ASP A 90 -2.61 -34.09 -1.97
N THR A 91 -3.20 -34.91 -1.10
CA THR A 91 -2.58 -36.09 -0.43
C THR A 91 -3.70 -36.96 0.15
N PRO A 92 -3.81 -38.28 -0.15
CA PRO A 92 -2.71 -39.25 -0.37
C PRO A 92 -2.79 -39.98 -1.76
N ALA A 93 -1.84 -40.83 -2.20
CA ALA A 93 -0.71 -41.51 -1.55
C ALA A 93 0.50 -41.75 -2.51
N ARG A 94 1.66 -42.12 -1.95
CA ARG A 94 2.88 -42.65 -2.63
C ARG A 94 2.96 -44.20 -2.50
N PRO A 95 3.93 -44.94 -3.11
CA PRO A 95 5.09 -44.56 -3.96
C PRO A 95 4.92 -45.08 -5.43
N ILE A 96 5.86 -45.45 -6.33
CA ILE A 96 7.31 -45.85 -6.33
C ILE A 96 7.98 -45.41 -7.70
N PRO A 97 9.21 -45.79 -8.17
CA PRO A 97 10.09 -44.82 -8.87
C PRO A 97 10.72 -45.26 -10.23
N ALA A 98 11.62 -44.38 -10.73
CA ALA A 98 12.81 -44.63 -11.58
C ALA A 98 12.71 -44.69 -13.13
N GLY A 99 13.50 -43.83 -13.81
CA GLY A 99 13.85 -43.95 -15.23
C GLY A 99 14.26 -42.64 -15.95
N PRO A 100 15.56 -42.29 -16.05
CA PRO A 100 16.12 -41.30 -17.01
C PRO A 100 16.48 -41.98 -18.37
N PRO A 101 16.90 -41.28 -19.46
CA PRO A 101 17.30 -39.85 -19.62
C PRO A 101 16.33 -39.11 -20.61
N ALA A 102 16.63 -38.10 -21.46
CA ALA A 102 17.86 -37.47 -21.97
C ALA A 102 17.64 -36.03 -22.54
N LEU A 103 18.71 -35.44 -23.09
CA LEU A 103 18.74 -34.18 -23.88
C LEU A 103 18.78 -34.48 -25.41
N PRO A 104 18.42 -33.53 -26.30
CA PRO A 104 19.46 -32.66 -26.89
C PRO A 104 19.08 -31.18 -27.18
N THR A 105 20.13 -30.43 -27.51
CA THR A 105 20.33 -28.99 -27.75
C THR A 105 19.73 -28.33 -29.02
N SER A 106 19.43 -27.03 -28.92
CA SER A 106 19.64 -25.96 -29.94
C SER A 106 19.36 -24.60 -29.26
N ASP A 107 20.28 -23.65 -29.07
CA ASP A 107 21.09 -22.83 -30.01
C ASP A 107 20.41 -21.50 -30.44
N ASP A 108 21.20 -20.42 -30.32
CA ASP A 108 21.12 -19.05 -30.88
C ASP A 108 19.79 -18.27 -30.96
N SER A 109 19.71 -17.18 -30.20
CA SER A 109 19.72 -15.80 -30.76
C SER A 109 19.74 -14.72 -29.65
N PRO A 110 20.73 -13.80 -29.61
CA PRO A 110 20.56 -12.51 -28.93
C PRO A 110 19.83 -11.52 -29.84
N ALA A 111 18.92 -10.73 -29.28
CA ALA A 111 18.29 -9.60 -29.96
C ALA A 111 18.58 -8.32 -29.17
N ASP A 112 19.09 -7.30 -29.86
CA ASP A 112 19.33 -5.98 -29.26
C ASP A 112 18.01 -5.32 -28.84
N VAL A 113 18.00 -4.71 -27.66
CA VAL A 113 16.88 -3.89 -27.18
C VAL A 113 17.32 -2.43 -27.25
N GLU A 114 16.72 -1.67 -28.16
CA GLU A 114 16.99 -0.23 -28.31
C GLU A 114 16.47 0.54 -27.09
N GLU A 115 17.31 1.38 -26.49
CA GLU A 115 16.91 2.29 -25.41
C GLU A 115 16.04 3.42 -25.99
N GLY A 116 14.73 3.39 -25.71
CA GLY A 116 13.80 4.44 -26.13
C GLY A 116 13.89 5.67 -25.24
N GLU A 117 14.33 6.81 -25.80
CA GLU A 117 14.32 8.11 -25.11
C GLU A 117 12.86 8.59 -24.88
N GLU A 118 12.37 8.58 -23.63
CA GLU A 118 11.04 9.09 -23.30
C GLU A 118 10.99 10.63 -23.27
N GLU A 119 10.05 11.23 -24.01
CA GLU A 119 9.84 12.69 -24.00
C GLU A 119 9.32 13.20 -22.63
N PRO A 120 9.83 14.34 -22.13
CA PRO A 120 9.44 14.88 -20.83
C PRO A 120 8.00 15.45 -20.84
N GLN A 121 7.04 14.66 -20.37
CA GLN A 121 5.63 15.06 -20.29
C GLN A 121 5.39 16.25 -19.34
N GLN A 122 4.64 17.25 -19.82
CA GLN A 122 4.41 18.49 -19.08
C GLN A 122 3.42 18.34 -17.89
N PRO A 123 3.61 19.08 -16.78
CA PRO A 123 2.81 18.93 -15.56
C PRO A 123 1.33 19.27 -15.75
N LYS A 124 0.50 18.24 -15.62
CA LYS A 124 -0.95 18.25 -15.84
C LYS A 124 -1.68 19.07 -14.77
N GLN A 125 -2.02 20.32 -15.09
CA GLN A 125 -2.67 21.25 -14.15
C GLN A 125 -3.99 20.69 -13.57
N ARG A 126 -4.04 20.50 -12.24
CA ARG A 126 -5.25 20.06 -11.51
C ARG A 126 -6.35 21.13 -11.55
N ARG A 127 -7.24 21.06 -12.57
CA ARG A 127 -8.46 21.89 -12.62
C ARG A 127 -9.40 21.55 -11.47
N PHE A 128 -9.76 22.53 -10.65
CA PHE A 128 -10.71 22.39 -9.54
C PHE A 128 -12.14 22.10 -10.04
N GLN A 129 -12.47 20.82 -10.24
CA GLN A 129 -13.81 20.40 -10.64
C GLN A 129 -14.81 20.51 -9.47
N ILE A 130 -15.53 21.63 -9.40
CA ILE A 130 -16.73 21.73 -8.57
C ILE A 130 -17.84 20.89 -9.23
N LYS A 131 -18.27 19.79 -8.61
CA LYS A 131 -19.37 18.94 -9.13
C LYS A 131 -20.58 19.82 -9.50
N PRO A 132 -21.15 19.70 -10.72
CA PRO A 132 -22.04 20.72 -11.30
C PRO A 132 -23.31 20.97 -10.47
N VAL A 133 -23.82 19.96 -9.77
CA VAL A 133 -24.96 20.08 -8.84
C VAL A 133 -24.72 21.14 -7.75
N ARG A 134 -23.49 21.23 -7.22
CA ARG A 134 -23.14 22.23 -6.18
C ARG A 134 -23.07 23.65 -6.76
N LEU A 135 -22.63 23.79 -8.01
CA LEU A 135 -22.66 25.06 -8.73
C LEU A 135 -24.11 25.49 -9.01
N ALA A 136 -24.96 24.58 -9.48
CA ALA A 136 -26.37 24.83 -9.75
C ALA A 136 -27.13 25.30 -8.50
N ILE A 137 -26.88 24.69 -7.33
CA ILE A 137 -27.49 25.12 -6.06
C ILE A 137 -27.03 26.54 -5.67
N LEU A 138 -25.72 26.82 -5.74
CA LEU A 138 -25.19 28.17 -5.44
C LEU A 138 -25.74 29.23 -6.40
N VAL A 139 -25.78 28.93 -7.71
CA VAL A 139 -26.32 29.83 -8.74
C VAL A 139 -27.83 30.04 -8.54
N SER A 140 -28.60 29.00 -8.23
CA SER A 140 -30.02 29.10 -7.89
C SER A 140 -30.27 30.03 -6.70
N LEU A 141 -29.44 29.93 -5.65
CA LEU A 141 -29.54 30.77 -4.45
C LEU A 141 -29.20 32.25 -4.77
N ILE A 142 -28.17 32.49 -5.59
CA ILE A 142 -27.80 33.82 -6.08
C ILE A 142 -28.91 34.44 -6.95
N ILE A 143 -29.50 33.65 -7.85
CA ILE A 143 -30.65 34.07 -8.67
C ILE A 143 -31.87 34.39 -7.78
N GLY A 144 -32.13 33.58 -6.74
CA GLY A 144 -33.18 33.82 -5.76
C GLY A 144 -33.02 35.15 -5.01
N MET A 145 -31.78 35.51 -4.66
CA MET A 145 -31.45 36.82 -4.10
C MET A 145 -31.61 37.95 -5.11
N TYR A 146 -31.14 37.78 -6.35
CA TYR A 146 -31.23 38.80 -7.40
C TYR A 146 -32.68 39.19 -7.74
N PHE A 147 -33.59 38.21 -7.82
CA PHE A 147 -35.03 38.44 -8.03
C PHE A 147 -35.80 38.82 -6.75
N GLY A 148 -35.12 39.16 -5.64
CA GLY A 148 -35.76 39.59 -4.39
C GLY A 148 -36.59 38.52 -3.67
N ARG A 149 -36.57 37.26 -4.14
CA ARG A 149 -37.30 36.14 -3.51
C ARG A 149 -36.62 35.62 -2.24
N VAL A 150 -35.32 35.90 -2.08
CA VAL A 150 -34.53 35.56 -0.89
C VAL A 150 -33.85 36.84 -0.39
N PRO A 151 -34.06 37.27 0.88
CA PRO A 151 -33.33 38.41 1.44
C PRO A 151 -31.82 38.18 1.41
N TYR A 152 -31.03 39.18 1.00
CA TYR A 152 -29.58 39.05 0.84
C TYR A 152 -28.85 38.55 2.11
N TRP A 153 -29.31 38.98 3.29
CA TRP A 153 -28.75 38.54 4.57
C TRP A 153 -28.97 37.04 4.82
N LEU A 154 -30.14 36.52 4.45
CA LEU A 154 -30.49 35.10 4.61
C LEU A 154 -29.73 34.24 3.61
N GLY A 155 -29.67 34.65 2.34
CA GLY A 155 -28.96 33.91 1.31
C GLY A 155 -27.44 33.92 1.52
N GLY A 156 -26.85 35.06 1.89
CA GLY A 156 -25.46 35.15 2.31
C GLY A 156 -25.16 34.29 3.53
N GLY A 157 -26.04 34.32 4.54
CA GLY A 157 -25.94 33.49 5.74
C GLY A 157 -25.94 31.99 5.43
N LEU A 158 -26.82 31.52 4.53
CA LEU A 158 -26.86 30.12 4.09
C LEU A 158 -25.58 29.69 3.35
N ILE A 159 -25.01 30.57 2.51
CA ILE A 159 -23.76 30.29 1.80
C ILE A 159 -22.59 30.16 2.81
N VAL A 160 -22.47 31.09 3.75
CA VAL A 160 -21.45 31.04 4.80
C VAL A 160 -21.62 29.79 5.68
N ALA A 161 -22.85 29.50 6.11
CA ALA A 161 -23.17 28.30 6.89
C ALA A 161 -22.80 27.01 6.16
N TYR A 162 -23.08 26.90 4.86
CA TYR A 162 -22.67 25.75 4.04
C TYR A 162 -21.14 25.55 4.02
N PHE A 163 -20.37 26.62 3.85
CA PHE A 163 -18.91 26.53 3.87
C PHE A 163 -18.36 26.17 5.27
N LEU A 164 -18.93 26.72 6.35
CA LEU A 164 -18.57 26.38 7.72
C LEU A 164 -18.90 24.92 8.05
N ILE A 165 -20.10 24.44 7.71
CA ILE A 165 -20.53 23.05 7.88
C ILE A 165 -19.61 22.12 7.08
N LYS A 166 -19.27 22.45 5.84
CA LYS A 166 -18.34 21.68 5.01
C LYS A 166 -16.94 21.59 5.61
N LEU A 167 -16.43 22.68 6.19
CA LEU A 167 -15.13 22.72 6.85
C LEU A 167 -15.14 21.91 8.15
N ALA A 168 -16.16 22.08 8.98
CA ALA A 168 -16.36 21.31 10.21
C ALA A 168 -16.53 19.81 9.93
N MET A 169 -17.31 19.45 8.89
CA MET A 169 -17.50 18.07 8.45
C MET A 169 -16.19 17.45 7.93
N ARG A 170 -15.38 18.17 7.15
CA ARG A 170 -14.05 17.69 6.74
C ARG A 170 -13.15 17.43 7.95
N ALA A 171 -13.12 18.35 8.91
CA ALA A 171 -12.36 18.19 10.15
C ALA A 171 -12.87 17.03 11.02
N ALA A 172 -14.18 16.81 11.09
CA ALA A 172 -14.81 15.72 11.82
C ALA A 172 -14.52 14.35 11.19
N ILE A 173 -14.65 14.23 9.87
CA ILE A 173 -14.34 12.99 9.12
C ILE A 173 -12.86 12.64 9.26
N TYR A 174 -11.95 13.62 9.07
CA TYR A 174 -10.52 13.40 9.25
C TYR A 174 -10.21 12.95 10.69
N ARG A 175 -10.74 13.65 11.71
CA ARG A 175 -10.59 13.23 13.12
C ARG A 175 -11.07 11.80 13.34
N LEU A 176 -12.28 11.46 12.88
CA LEU A 176 -12.88 10.13 13.03
C LEU A 176 -11.98 9.03 12.40
N PHE A 177 -11.44 9.29 11.21
CA PHE A 177 -10.50 8.39 10.54
C PHE A 177 -9.18 8.24 11.31
N THR A 178 -8.65 9.31 11.93
CA THR A 178 -7.41 9.23 12.72
C THR A 178 -7.55 8.49 14.07
N ILE A 179 -8.77 8.35 14.62
CA ILE A 179 -8.99 7.72 15.93
C ILE A 179 -8.44 6.27 16.01
N PRO A 180 -8.77 5.32 15.10
CA PRO A 180 -8.22 3.96 15.17
C PRO A 180 -6.69 3.91 15.11
N PHE A 181 -6.05 4.74 14.27
CA PHE A 181 -4.59 4.80 14.18
C PHE A 181 -3.94 5.32 15.47
N LYS A 182 -4.52 6.37 16.08
CA LYS A 182 -4.07 6.87 17.40
C LYS A 182 -4.29 5.85 18.53
N LEU A 183 -5.35 5.05 18.45
CA LEU A 183 -5.61 3.99 19.42
C LEU A 183 -4.66 2.79 19.25
N LYS A 184 -4.32 2.40 18.01
CA LYS A 184 -3.25 1.42 17.74
C LYS A 184 -1.89 1.93 18.21
N GLY A 185 -1.52 3.16 17.84
CA GLY A 185 -0.24 3.78 18.16
C GLY A 185 0.09 3.73 19.66
N LYS A 186 -0.93 3.94 20.50
CA LYS A 186 -0.85 3.85 21.97
C LYS A 186 -0.46 2.49 22.57
N ALA A 187 -0.27 1.46 21.74
CA ALA A 187 0.43 0.24 22.16
C ALA A 187 1.92 0.49 22.45
N LEU A 188 2.56 1.46 21.78
CA LEU A 188 3.98 1.82 21.94
C LEU A 188 4.20 3.25 22.48
N GLU A 189 3.14 3.92 22.95
CA GLU A 189 3.27 5.16 23.73
C GLU A 189 4.06 4.87 25.03
N ASP A 190 5.13 5.65 25.24
CA ASP A 190 6.15 5.48 26.29
C ASP A 190 6.98 4.17 26.20
N ALA A 191 7.04 3.51 25.03
CA ALA A 191 7.90 2.34 24.85
C ALA A 191 9.39 2.70 24.86
N THR A 192 10.21 1.90 25.55
CA THR A 192 11.67 2.06 25.57
C THR A 192 12.32 1.19 24.50
N VAL A 193 13.41 1.68 23.91
CA VAL A 193 14.19 0.94 22.90
C VAL A 193 15.62 0.79 23.38
N GLU A 194 16.14 -0.43 23.33
CA GLU A 194 17.53 -0.79 23.61
C GLU A 194 18.19 -1.23 22.30
N LEU A 195 19.31 -0.59 21.92
CA LEU A 195 20.09 -0.93 20.73
C LEU A 195 21.16 -1.95 21.09
N HIS A 196 21.11 -3.14 20.48
CA HIS A 196 22.10 -4.22 20.67
C HIS A 196 23.25 -4.13 19.67
N GLY A 197 22.99 -3.61 18.47
CA GLY A 197 24.00 -3.38 17.43
C GLY A 197 23.37 -2.95 16.11
N PHE A 198 24.21 -2.65 15.12
CA PHE A 198 23.79 -2.44 13.74
C PHE A 198 24.91 -2.82 12.76
N GLU A 199 24.55 -3.07 11.50
CA GLU A 199 25.45 -3.45 10.42
C GLU A 199 25.00 -2.77 9.12
N TRP A 200 25.88 -2.01 8.47
CA TRP A 200 25.58 -1.40 7.18
C TRP A 200 25.65 -2.44 6.05
N THR A 201 24.75 -2.34 5.08
CA THR A 201 24.59 -3.29 3.99
C THR A 201 24.23 -2.58 2.67
N GLU A 202 24.33 -3.30 1.56
CA GLU A 202 24.00 -2.80 0.21
C GLU A 202 22.48 -2.70 -0.01
N LYS A 203 22.01 -2.05 -1.10
CA LYS A 203 20.57 -2.04 -1.43
C LYS A 203 20.10 -3.49 -1.64
N PRO A 204 19.04 -3.95 -0.95
CA PRO A 204 18.49 -5.29 -1.20
C PRO A 204 18.02 -5.43 -2.65
N ALA A 205 18.38 -6.54 -3.30
CA ALA A 205 18.03 -6.80 -4.71
C ALA A 205 16.51 -6.84 -4.98
N THR A 206 15.70 -7.07 -3.94
CA THR A 206 14.23 -7.21 -4.02
C THR A 206 13.51 -6.21 -3.13
N VAL A 207 14.00 -4.97 -3.01
CA VAL A 207 13.14 -3.86 -2.55
C VAL A 207 12.00 -3.74 -3.57
N PRO A 208 10.72 -3.92 -3.20
CA PRO A 208 9.63 -3.59 -4.10
C PRO A 208 9.67 -2.07 -4.31
N ASP A 209 9.84 -1.62 -5.55
CA ASP A 209 9.76 -0.20 -5.84
C ASP A 209 8.28 0.22 -5.64
N ASP A 210 7.97 0.75 -4.44
CA ASP A 210 6.69 1.35 -3.99
C ASP A 210 6.34 2.64 -4.79
N ASP A 211 6.85 2.75 -6.00
CA ASP A 211 6.98 3.96 -6.80
C ASP A 211 5.75 4.21 -7.72
N GLU A 212 4.67 3.44 -7.52
CA GLU A 212 3.37 3.58 -8.21
C GLU A 212 2.64 4.91 -7.88
N ASP A 213 3.04 5.64 -6.84
CA ASP A 213 2.57 7.00 -6.57
C ASP A 213 3.28 8.02 -7.50
N GLU A 214 2.73 8.20 -8.70
CA GLU A 214 3.19 9.15 -9.74
C GLU A 214 3.17 10.63 -9.31
N GLU A 215 2.49 11.00 -8.23
CA GLU A 215 2.21 12.40 -7.88
C GLU A 215 3.40 13.15 -7.23
N ALA A 216 4.39 13.45 -8.06
CA ALA A 216 5.47 14.42 -7.83
C ALA A 216 6.50 14.06 -6.74
N LYS A 217 7.21 12.93 -6.95
CA LYS A 217 8.49 12.64 -6.28
C LYS A 217 9.47 13.79 -6.50
N LYS A 218 9.79 14.52 -5.42
CA LYS A 218 11.10 15.20 -5.34
C LYS A 218 12.18 14.12 -5.35
N PRO A 219 13.37 14.34 -5.94
CA PRO A 219 14.46 13.40 -5.78
C PRO A 219 14.74 13.20 -4.28
N ARG A 220 14.56 11.97 -3.81
CA ARG A 220 14.94 11.57 -2.44
C ARG A 220 16.47 11.61 -2.35
N ALA A 221 16.99 11.93 -1.17
CA ALA A 221 18.42 11.79 -0.90
C ALA A 221 18.86 10.32 -1.09
N PRO A 222 20.13 10.05 -1.44
CA PRO A 222 20.64 8.68 -1.45
C PRO A 222 20.44 8.01 -0.09
N LEU A 223 20.11 6.72 -0.13
CA LEU A 223 19.82 5.91 1.06
C LEU A 223 20.91 4.84 1.23
N ARG A 224 21.57 4.82 2.39
CA ARG A 224 22.33 3.66 2.89
C ARG A 224 21.38 2.70 3.60
N TYR A 225 21.65 1.41 3.53
CA TYR A 225 20.82 0.39 4.17
C TYR A 225 21.52 -0.16 5.41
N ALA A 226 20.77 -0.36 6.49
CA ALA A 226 21.29 -0.90 7.74
C ALA A 226 20.39 -2.02 8.27
N TRP A 227 21.00 -3.10 8.71
CA TRP A 227 20.41 -4.00 9.70
C TRP A 227 20.60 -3.38 11.09
N ILE A 228 19.51 -3.23 11.83
CA ILE A 228 19.49 -2.60 13.16
C ILE A 228 18.88 -3.61 14.13
N GLU A 229 19.62 -3.97 15.17
CA GLU A 229 19.17 -4.93 16.18
C GLU A 229 18.75 -4.21 17.46
N VAL A 230 17.46 -4.30 17.80
CA VAL A 230 16.86 -3.58 18.92
C VAL A 230 15.94 -4.46 19.75
N THR A 231 15.86 -4.21 21.05
CA THR A 231 14.72 -4.67 21.87
C THR A 231 13.78 -3.51 22.13
N ILE A 232 12.53 -3.66 21.71
CA ILE A 232 11.45 -2.70 21.97
C ILE A 232 10.62 -3.24 23.14
N THR A 233 10.52 -2.44 24.20
CA THR A 233 9.76 -2.77 25.43
C THR A 233 8.59 -1.80 25.59
N PRO A 234 7.34 -2.24 25.30
CA PRO A 234 6.14 -1.45 25.55
C PRO A 234 5.90 -1.24 27.05
N LEU A 235 5.35 -0.08 27.42
CA LEU A 235 4.90 0.16 28.79
C LEU A 235 3.75 -0.79 29.16
N VAL A 236 3.86 -1.50 30.29
CA VAL A 236 2.84 -2.48 30.74
C VAL A 236 1.53 -1.76 31.09
N ARG A 237 0.51 -1.97 30.25
CA ARG A 237 -0.80 -1.30 30.30
C ARG A 237 -1.92 -2.32 30.47
N SER A 238 -2.85 -2.10 31.41
CA SER A 238 -3.98 -3.01 31.70
C SER A 238 -5.25 -2.72 30.90
N ARG A 239 -5.24 -1.68 30.05
CA ARG A 239 -6.35 -1.26 29.18
C ARG A 239 -5.80 -0.61 27.91
N GLY A 240 -6.57 -0.71 26.82
CA GLY A 240 -6.19 -0.21 25.50
C GLY A 240 -5.62 -1.31 24.60
N PHE A 241 -4.96 -0.92 23.52
CA PHE A 241 -4.23 -1.85 22.66
C PHE A 241 -2.92 -2.24 23.36
N THR A 242 -2.75 -3.53 23.65
CA THR A 242 -1.55 -4.11 24.28
C THR A 242 -0.69 -4.91 23.30
N HIS A 243 -1.17 -5.06 22.07
CA HIS A 243 -0.50 -5.77 20.98
C HIS A 243 -0.15 -4.77 19.87
N TRP A 244 0.97 -5.02 19.20
CA TRP A 244 1.50 -4.21 18.11
C TRP A 244 1.99 -5.10 16.96
N GLU A 245 2.27 -4.46 15.81
CA GLU A 245 2.54 -5.10 14.52
C GLU A 245 3.92 -4.61 14.03
N PRO A 246 5.00 -5.40 14.11
CA PRO A 246 6.37 -4.92 13.87
C PRO A 246 6.62 -4.42 12.44
N GLY A 247 6.04 -5.04 11.42
CA GLY A 247 6.08 -4.56 10.03
C GLY A 247 5.43 -3.18 9.78
N GLU A 248 4.68 -2.62 10.74
CA GLU A 248 4.11 -1.26 10.69
C GLU A 248 4.99 -0.22 11.43
N LEU A 249 6.20 -0.59 11.87
CA LEU A 249 7.21 0.34 12.39
C LEU A 249 7.88 1.15 11.28
N MET A 250 8.21 2.39 11.59
CA MET A 250 9.01 3.27 10.74
C MET A 250 10.10 3.98 11.57
N LEU A 251 11.15 4.46 10.91
CA LEU A 251 12.16 5.33 11.50
C LEU A 251 11.98 6.77 10.99
N ALA A 252 12.27 7.75 11.84
CA ALA A 252 12.32 9.16 11.45
C ALA A 252 13.60 9.81 11.97
N SER A 253 14.09 10.84 11.28
CA SER A 253 15.16 11.72 11.76
C SER A 253 14.86 12.19 13.19
N ALA A 254 15.86 12.18 14.08
CA ALA A 254 15.73 12.72 15.43
C ALA A 254 15.22 14.18 15.41
N ASN A 255 15.59 14.96 14.40
CA ASN A 255 15.23 16.37 14.26
C ASN A 255 13.82 16.63 13.68
N GLU A 256 13.20 15.65 13.00
CA GLU A 256 11.93 15.87 12.29
C GLU A 256 10.74 16.04 13.27
N LYS A 257 9.80 16.95 12.97
CA LYS A 257 8.74 17.36 13.91
C LYS A 257 7.40 16.79 13.51
N PHE A 258 7.18 15.55 13.93
CA PHE A 258 5.93 14.82 13.77
C PHE A 258 4.74 15.50 14.48
N ARG A 259 3.60 15.62 13.79
CA ARG A 259 2.36 16.26 14.27
C ARG A 259 1.11 15.41 14.00
N GLY A 260 1.14 14.49 13.03
CA GLY A 260 0.05 13.59 12.70
C GLY A 260 0.37 12.66 11.55
N LEU A 261 -0.64 11.93 11.07
CA LEU A 261 -0.49 10.95 9.98
C LEU A 261 0.08 11.59 8.69
N ASP A 262 -0.23 12.86 8.44
CA ASP A 262 0.28 13.66 7.31
C ASP A 262 1.82 13.86 7.33
N ASP A 263 2.51 13.45 8.40
CA ASP A 263 3.99 13.45 8.50
C ASP A 263 4.61 12.05 8.24
N LEU A 264 3.82 10.99 8.06
CA LEU A 264 4.33 9.63 7.79
C LEU A 264 5.13 9.53 6.48
N ASP A 265 4.79 10.33 5.47
CA ASP A 265 5.49 10.42 4.17
C ASP A 265 6.98 10.84 4.30
N LYS A 266 7.37 11.37 5.47
CA LYS A 266 8.75 11.74 5.82
C LYS A 266 9.53 10.62 6.52
N CYS A 267 8.86 9.53 6.91
CA CYS A 267 9.47 8.46 7.67
C CYS A 267 10.06 7.40 6.72
N HIS A 268 11.14 6.77 7.16
CA HIS A 268 11.81 5.68 6.49
C HIS A 268 11.10 4.37 6.84
N ARG A 269 10.50 3.74 5.82
CA ARG A 269 9.85 2.44 5.95
C ARG A 269 10.90 1.36 6.26
N ILE A 270 10.57 0.46 7.18
CA ILE A 270 11.36 -0.76 7.41
C ILE A 270 10.98 -1.78 6.34
N LEU A 271 11.99 -2.32 5.65
CA LEU A 271 11.85 -3.21 4.49
C LEU A 271 11.72 -4.67 4.89
N THR A 272 12.31 -5.06 6.02
CA THR A 272 12.27 -6.43 6.53
C THR A 272 12.36 -6.38 8.04
N VAL A 273 11.52 -7.18 8.69
CA VAL A 273 11.55 -7.39 10.14
C VAL A 273 11.77 -8.87 10.39
N LYS A 274 12.67 -9.16 11.32
CA LYS A 274 12.85 -10.49 11.90
C LYS A 274 12.78 -10.42 13.41
N PHE A 275 12.20 -11.44 14.03
CA PHE A 275 12.30 -11.71 15.45
C PHE A 275 13.61 -12.43 15.78
N ILE A 276 14.16 -12.17 16.96
CA ILE A 276 15.28 -12.95 17.52
C ILE A 276 14.76 -13.68 18.76
N THR A 277 14.47 -14.97 18.59
CA THR A 277 13.98 -15.86 19.65
C THR A 277 15.07 -16.89 19.96
N ASP A 278 15.51 -16.98 21.21
CA ASP A 278 16.58 -17.88 21.67
C ASP A 278 17.89 -17.82 20.83
N GLY A 279 18.16 -16.66 20.22
CA GLY A 279 19.32 -16.42 19.35
C GLY A 279 19.13 -16.85 17.88
N GLN A 280 17.95 -17.29 17.47
CA GLN A 280 17.61 -17.60 16.09
C GLN A 280 16.79 -16.47 15.44
N GLU A 281 17.09 -16.14 14.19
CA GLU A 281 16.28 -15.23 13.37
C GLU A 281 15.05 -15.95 12.79
N GLN A 282 13.86 -15.38 12.97
CA GLN A 282 12.61 -15.79 12.31
C GLN A 282 12.00 -14.58 11.60
N ASP A 283 11.59 -14.71 10.33
CA ASP A 283 10.99 -13.62 9.57
C ASP A 283 9.57 -13.24 10.08
N ASP A 284 9.15 -11.98 9.91
CA ASP A 284 7.81 -11.54 10.34
C ASP A 284 6.69 -12.07 9.43
N GLU A 285 5.98 -13.09 9.91
CA GLU A 285 4.77 -13.67 9.32
C GLU A 285 3.53 -12.74 9.43
N GLY A 286 3.69 -11.51 9.95
CA GLY A 286 2.61 -10.52 10.13
C GLY A 286 1.88 -10.64 11.47
N TYR A 287 2.55 -11.17 12.50
CA TYR A 287 1.91 -11.48 13.77
C TYR A 287 1.80 -10.26 14.71
N LYS A 288 0.70 -10.24 15.47
CA LYS A 288 0.47 -9.29 16.56
C LYS A 288 1.18 -9.75 17.82
N VAL A 289 2.26 -9.06 18.16
CA VAL A 289 3.09 -9.35 19.34
C VAL A 289 2.75 -8.46 20.52
N HIS A 290 3.14 -8.89 21.71
CA HIS A 290 2.89 -8.20 22.98
C HIS A 290 4.14 -8.23 23.86
N GLY A 291 4.24 -7.31 24.82
CA GLY A 291 5.41 -7.22 25.71
C GLY A 291 6.71 -6.89 24.97
N PRO A 292 7.87 -7.10 25.63
CA PRO A 292 9.20 -6.89 25.03
C PRO A 292 9.44 -7.80 23.83
N GLN A 293 10.03 -7.28 22.77
CA GLN A 293 10.39 -8.03 21.56
C GLN A 293 11.78 -7.62 21.07
N ARG A 294 12.65 -8.60 20.81
CA ARG A 294 13.97 -8.39 20.20
C ARG A 294 13.84 -8.60 18.69
N LEU A 295 14.20 -7.58 17.92
CA LEU A 295 13.98 -7.50 16.49
C LEU A 295 15.28 -7.16 15.75
N LYS A 296 15.42 -7.69 14.53
CA LYS A 296 16.42 -7.27 13.54
C LYS A 296 15.68 -6.62 12.37
N LEU A 297 16.00 -5.36 12.10
CA LEU A 297 15.22 -4.47 11.24
C LEU A 297 16.09 -3.99 10.08
N LEU A 298 15.62 -4.13 8.84
CA LEU A 298 16.29 -3.60 7.66
C LEU A 298 15.67 -2.27 7.24
N ALA A 299 16.41 -1.18 7.31
CA ALA A 299 15.92 0.17 6.95
C ALA A 299 16.83 0.85 5.93
N GLY A 300 16.23 1.62 5.02
CA GLY A 300 16.93 2.55 4.12
C GLY A 300 16.92 3.97 4.69
N LEU A 301 18.09 4.50 5.04
CA LEU A 301 18.28 5.72 5.82
C LEU A 301 19.07 6.78 5.02
N PRO A 302 18.81 8.09 5.19
CA PRO A 302 19.52 9.14 4.46
C PRO A 302 21.01 9.16 4.77
N GLU A 303 21.84 9.33 3.74
CA GLU A 303 23.28 9.57 3.93
C GLU A 303 23.52 10.86 4.72
N GLY A 304 24.32 10.75 5.78
CA GLY A 304 24.69 11.87 6.67
C GLY A 304 23.81 12.01 7.92
N GLU A 305 22.69 11.29 8.03
CA GLU A 305 21.90 11.22 9.26
C GLU A 305 22.33 10.01 10.10
N THR A 306 22.51 10.22 11.41
CA THR A 306 22.95 9.18 12.36
C THR A 306 22.03 9.00 13.56
N GLU A 307 21.18 9.99 13.90
CA GLU A 307 20.23 9.89 15.01
C GLU A 307 18.80 9.69 14.50
N PHE A 308 18.17 8.58 14.90
CA PHE A 308 16.84 8.20 14.47
C PHE A 308 15.94 7.83 15.66
N LYS A 309 14.63 7.96 15.48
CA LYS A 309 13.60 7.58 16.46
C LYS A 309 12.53 6.74 15.81
N PHE A 310 11.88 5.88 16.58
CA PHE A 310 10.83 5.00 16.07
C PHE A 310 9.49 5.73 16.02
N VAL A 311 8.72 5.41 14.99
CA VAL A 311 7.37 5.92 14.77
C VAL A 311 6.43 4.73 14.59
N TYR A 312 5.31 4.74 15.32
CA TYR A 312 4.25 3.75 15.20
C TYR A 312 2.89 4.47 15.12
N TYR A 313 2.38 4.58 13.89
CA TYR A 313 1.24 5.41 13.46
C TYR A 313 1.35 6.91 13.81
N THR A 314 1.10 7.27 15.07
CA THR A 314 1.18 8.66 15.56
C THR A 314 2.09 8.83 16.77
N GLU A 315 2.52 7.74 17.38
CA GLU A 315 3.37 7.78 18.56
C GLU A 315 4.83 7.70 18.14
N VAL A 316 5.66 8.50 18.79
CA VAL A 316 7.10 8.62 18.51
C VAL A 316 7.83 8.26 19.80
N PHE A 317 8.69 7.24 19.74
CA PHE A 317 9.30 6.63 20.93
C PHE A 317 10.71 6.11 20.64
N GLY A 318 11.52 5.95 21.68
CA GLY A 318 12.93 5.62 21.57
C GLY A 318 13.78 6.67 20.84
N THR A 319 15.09 6.54 20.91
CA THR A 319 16.04 7.20 20.00
C THR A 319 17.29 6.32 19.94
N ILE A 320 17.85 6.14 18.75
CA ILE A 320 19.03 5.34 18.47
C ILE A 320 20.04 6.20 17.69
N SER A 321 21.33 6.00 17.98
CA SER A 321 22.43 6.70 17.34
C SER A 321 23.32 5.69 16.63
N LEU A 322 23.37 5.76 15.31
CA LEU A 322 24.14 4.88 14.42
C LEU A 322 25.49 5.55 14.11
N HIS A 323 26.41 5.49 15.08
CA HIS A 323 27.78 5.97 14.94
C HIS A 323 28.72 4.79 14.71
N GLU A 324 29.56 4.88 13.67
CA GLU A 324 30.67 3.96 13.38
C GLU A 324 31.86 4.17 14.34
#